data_AF-X0V2S8-F1
#
_entry.id   AF-X0V2S8-F1
#
_cell.length_a   1.000
_cell.length_b   1.000
_cell.length_c   1.000
_cell.angle_alpha   90.00
_cell.angle_beta   90.00
_cell.angle_gamma   90.00
#
_symmetry.space_group_name_H-M   'P 1'
#
loop_
_entity.id
_entity.type
_entity.pdbx_description
1 polymer ?
#
loop_
_entity_poly.entity_id
_entity_poly.type
_entity_poly.pdbx_seq_one_letter_code
_entity_poly.pdbx_strand_id
1 'polypeptide(L)'
;ETVELHLRTALDPRHAEQQLRGTVVLPHGLGKDVQVLVFVEGEGAKLAEEAGADYVGSDDLVKKIEGGWTDFDVALATKEAMGKVTRLGRILGPRGLMPSPRAGTVVEPEHLPKAVRDAKAGRVEFRLDRTALVHVPLGKVSLNEEELLENMATLVEAIVKSRP
;
A
#
# COMPACT_ATOMS: atom_id res chain seq x y z
N GLU A 1 13.88 11.18 9.25
CA GLU A 1 13.27 11.73 8.02
C GLU A 1 13.05 10.61 7.00
N THR A 2 12.29 10.85 5.92
CA THR A 2 12.02 9.87 4.84
C THR A 2 12.67 10.37 3.56
N VAL A 3 13.36 9.49 2.83
CA VAL A 3 13.88 9.75 1.48
C VAL A 3 12.81 9.37 0.47
N GLU A 4 12.50 10.28 -0.45
CA GLU A 4 11.45 10.12 -1.45
C GLU A 4 12.00 10.32 -2.86
N LEU A 5 11.42 9.60 -3.81
CA LEU A 5 11.67 9.75 -5.23
C LEU A 5 10.48 10.46 -5.87
N HIS A 6 10.78 11.53 -6.62
CA HIS A 6 9.80 12.24 -7.44
C HIS A 6 10.23 12.21 -8.90
N LEU A 7 9.44 11.56 -9.74
CA LEU A 7 9.73 11.41 -11.17
C LEU A 7 8.72 12.17 -12.01
N ARG A 8 9.22 13.06 -12.87
CA ARG A 8 8.41 13.70 -13.91
C ARG A 8 8.35 12.82 -15.13
N THR A 9 7.14 12.53 -15.57
CA THR A 9 6.88 11.75 -16.78
C THR A 9 6.37 12.67 -17.90
N ALA A 10 6.40 12.18 -19.13
CA ALA A 10 5.78 12.85 -20.29
C ALA A 10 4.36 12.35 -20.58
N LEU A 11 3.77 11.58 -19.66
CA LEU A 11 2.44 10.99 -19.80
C LEU A 11 1.36 12.05 -19.52
N ASP A 12 0.23 11.97 -20.22
CA ASP A 12 -0.94 12.79 -19.93
C ASP A 12 -1.89 12.04 -18.98
N PRO A 13 -2.01 12.45 -17.70
CA PRO A 13 -2.87 11.76 -16.72
C PRO A 13 -4.36 11.88 -17.02
N ARG A 14 -4.77 12.68 -18.02
CA ARG A 14 -6.16 12.79 -18.49
C ARG A 14 -6.53 11.67 -19.45
N HIS A 15 -5.54 11.03 -20.07
CA HIS A 15 -5.73 9.93 -21.00
C HIS A 15 -5.68 8.58 -20.27
N ALA A 16 -6.65 7.71 -20.55
CA ALA A 16 -6.82 6.45 -19.84
C ALA A 16 -5.75 5.42 -20.24
N GLU A 17 -5.27 5.49 -21.47
CA GLU A 17 -4.20 4.65 -22.02
C GLU A 17 -2.81 5.06 -21.53
N GLN A 18 -2.64 6.28 -21.02
CA GLN A 18 -1.37 6.80 -20.50
C GLN A 18 -1.26 6.71 -18.98
N GLN A 19 -2.15 5.94 -18.34
CA GLN A 19 -2.10 5.73 -16.90
C GLN A 19 -0.91 4.85 -16.54
N LEU A 20 -0.05 5.36 -15.65
CA LEU A 20 1.01 4.60 -15.03
C LEU A 20 0.59 4.26 -13.59
N ARG A 21 0.50 2.98 -13.27
CA ARG A 21 0.22 2.49 -11.93
C ARG A 21 0.80 1.11 -11.73
N GLY A 22 1.37 0.86 -10.56
CA GLY A 22 1.88 -0.44 -10.20
C GLY A 22 2.27 -0.52 -8.73
N THR A 23 2.76 -1.68 -8.34
CA THR A 23 3.29 -1.91 -6.99
C THR A 23 4.60 -2.67 -7.09
N VAL A 24 5.50 -2.42 -6.15
CA VAL A 24 6.79 -3.10 -6.06
C VAL A 24 7.13 -3.33 -4.59
N VAL A 25 7.75 -4.47 -4.30
CA VAL A 25 8.33 -4.74 -2.98
C VAL A 25 9.77 -4.24 -3.00
N LEU A 26 10.11 -3.33 -2.10
CA LEU A 26 11.46 -2.81 -1.99
C LEU A 26 12.36 -3.87 -1.30
N PRO A 27 13.55 -4.17 -1.84
CA PRO A 27 14.42 -5.22 -1.30
C PRO A 27 14.84 -4.97 0.16
N HIS A 28 14.96 -3.70 0.57
CA HIS A 28 15.37 -3.31 1.93
C HIS A 28 14.22 -2.71 2.76
N GLY A 29 12.98 -2.86 2.27
CA GLY A 29 11.81 -2.24 2.86
C GLY A 29 11.93 -0.72 2.99
N LEU A 30 11.22 -0.15 3.96
CA LEU A 30 11.16 1.30 4.18
C LEU A 30 12.02 1.77 5.36
N GLY A 31 12.76 0.89 6.04
CA GLY A 31 13.53 1.24 7.23
C GLY A 31 12.67 1.65 8.44
N LYS A 32 11.41 1.20 8.48
CA LYS A 32 10.49 1.33 9.62
C LYS A 32 9.65 0.06 9.73
N ASP A 33 9.12 -0.20 10.92
CA ASP A 33 8.09 -1.22 11.08
C ASP A 33 6.77 -0.71 10.48
N VAL A 34 6.24 -1.46 9.50
CA VAL A 34 5.03 -1.08 8.77
C VAL A 34 3.84 -1.67 9.50
N GLN A 35 2.97 -0.78 10.01
CA GLN A 35 1.77 -1.19 10.73
C GLN A 35 0.67 -1.59 9.72
N VAL A 36 0.33 -2.87 9.69
CA VAL A 36 -0.62 -3.47 8.73
C VAL A 36 -1.94 -3.76 9.43
N LEU A 37 -3.01 -3.16 8.90
CA LEU A 37 -4.39 -3.45 9.28
C LEU A 37 -5.05 -4.32 8.23
N VAL A 38 -5.81 -5.34 8.66
CA VAL A 38 -6.54 -6.24 7.77
C VAL A 38 -8.02 -6.26 8.13
N PHE A 39 -8.86 -5.84 7.18
CA PHE A 39 -10.30 -6.00 7.26
C PHE A 39 -10.73 -7.37 6.74
N VAL A 40 -11.09 -8.27 7.66
CA VAL A 40 -11.47 -9.65 7.33
C VAL A 40 -12.35 -10.24 8.43
N GLU A 41 -13.18 -11.21 8.05
CA GLU A 41 -14.03 -11.97 8.96
C GLU A 41 -13.76 -13.47 8.81
N GLY A 42 -14.18 -14.26 9.80
CA GLY A 42 -14.10 -15.72 9.75
C GLY A 42 -12.67 -16.26 9.74
N GLU A 43 -12.43 -17.31 8.95
CA GLU A 43 -11.15 -18.03 8.93
C GLU A 43 -9.98 -17.18 8.43
N GLY A 44 -10.25 -16.20 7.57
CA GLY A 44 -9.22 -15.28 7.06
C GLY A 44 -8.60 -14.39 8.15
N ALA A 45 -9.29 -14.17 9.26
CA ALA A 45 -8.74 -13.42 10.39
C ALA A 45 -7.53 -14.12 11.01
N LYS A 46 -7.64 -15.43 11.28
CA LYS A 46 -6.52 -16.23 11.81
C LYS A 46 -5.33 -16.23 10.87
N LEU A 47 -5.58 -16.38 9.57
CA LEU A 47 -4.52 -16.33 8.55
C LEU A 47 -3.77 -15.00 8.52
N ALA A 48 -4.49 -13.88 8.71
CA ALA A 48 -3.89 -12.55 8.76
C ALA A 48 -3.06 -12.34 10.05
N GLU A 49 -3.59 -12.78 11.19
CA GLU A 49 -2.88 -12.73 12.49
C GLU A 49 -1.60 -13.57 12.46
N GLU A 50 -1.67 -14.82 11.99
CA GLU A 50 -0.52 -15.72 11.85
C GLU A 50 0.53 -15.19 10.86
N ALA A 51 0.12 -14.39 9.88
CA ALA A 51 1.03 -13.72 8.95
C ALA A 51 1.70 -12.48 9.52
N GLY A 52 1.31 -12.04 10.72
CA GLY A 52 1.91 -10.92 11.44
C GLY A 52 1.23 -9.58 11.20
N ALA A 53 -0.06 -9.54 10.85
CA ALA A 53 -0.83 -8.31 10.82
C ALA A 53 -0.96 -7.71 12.24
N ASP A 54 -0.83 -6.40 12.36
CA ASP A 54 -0.87 -5.70 13.66
C ASP A 54 -2.30 -5.50 14.15
N TYR A 55 -3.23 -5.32 13.22
CA TYR A 55 -4.66 -5.15 13.51
C TYR A 55 -5.49 -6.00 12.55
N VAL A 56 -6.36 -6.84 13.10
CA VAL A 56 -7.25 -7.71 12.33
C VAL A 56 -8.66 -7.58 12.90
N GLY A 57 -9.65 -7.38 12.03
CA GLY A 57 -11.03 -7.22 12.49
C GLY A 57 -11.98 -6.73 11.39
N SER A 58 -13.19 -6.35 11.79
CA SER A 58 -14.22 -5.88 10.85
C SER A 58 -15.00 -4.70 11.41
N ASP A 59 -16.19 -4.91 11.98
CA ASP A 59 -17.09 -3.85 12.46
C ASP A 59 -16.49 -3.01 13.59
N ASP A 60 -15.67 -3.62 14.44
CA ASP A 60 -14.97 -2.97 15.54
C ASP A 60 -13.91 -1.97 15.03
N LEU A 61 -13.09 -2.39 14.05
CA LEU A 61 -12.09 -1.53 13.43
C LEU A 61 -12.74 -0.42 12.59
N VAL A 62 -13.85 -0.72 11.90
CA VAL A 62 -14.62 0.29 11.17
C VAL A 62 -15.09 1.39 12.11
N LYS A 63 -15.72 1.05 13.24
CA LYS A 63 -16.15 2.03 14.25
C LYS A 63 -14.99 2.81 14.84
N LYS A 64 -13.86 2.14 15.11
CA LYS A 64 -12.65 2.79 15.64
C LYS A 64 -12.11 3.85 14.67
N ILE A 65 -12.10 3.54 13.37
CA ILE A 65 -11.66 4.47 12.31
C ILE A 65 -12.67 5.60 12.09
N GLU A 66 -13.97 5.32 12.18
CA GLU A 66 -15.01 6.37 12.20
C GLU A 66 -14.82 7.34 13.38
N GLY A 67 -14.33 6.84 14.52
CA GLY A 67 -13.90 7.63 15.68
C GLY A 67 -12.61 8.44 15.48
N GLY A 68 -11.97 8.34 14.31
CA GLY A 68 -10.80 9.13 13.93
C GLY A 68 -9.45 8.44 14.08
N TRP A 69 -9.41 7.19 14.53
CA TRP A 69 -8.17 6.44 14.67
C TRP A 69 -7.63 5.98 13.30
N THR A 70 -6.36 6.26 13.00
CA THR A 70 -5.69 5.83 11.77
C THR A 70 -4.20 5.56 12.01
N ASP A 71 -3.86 4.92 13.13
CA ASP A 71 -2.46 4.65 13.50
C ASP A 71 -1.96 3.35 12.84
N PHE A 72 -2.03 3.31 11.52
CA PHE A 72 -1.52 2.23 10.69
C PHE A 72 -1.05 2.80 9.34
N ASP A 73 -0.20 2.05 8.65
CA ASP A 73 0.44 2.48 7.41
C ASP A 73 -0.22 1.91 6.16
N VAL A 74 -0.72 0.67 6.26
CA VAL A 74 -1.33 -0.06 5.15
C VAL A 74 -2.60 -0.75 5.62
N ALA A 75 -3.69 -0.63 4.86
CA ALA A 75 -4.87 -1.45 5.05
C ALA A 75 -5.02 -2.46 3.90
N LEU A 76 -5.29 -3.71 4.27
CA LEU A 76 -5.69 -4.80 3.41
C LEU A 76 -7.13 -5.18 3.71
N ALA A 77 -7.83 -5.74 2.73
CA ALA A 77 -9.19 -6.21 2.92
C ALA A 77 -9.50 -7.43 2.06
N THR A 78 -10.49 -8.22 2.48
CA THR A 78 -11.15 -9.17 1.58
C THR A 78 -12.26 -8.49 0.78
N LYS A 79 -12.65 -9.08 -0.35
CA LYS A 79 -13.72 -8.56 -1.20
C LYS A 79 -15.04 -8.39 -0.44
N GLU A 80 -15.34 -9.31 0.46
CA GLU A 80 -16.54 -9.29 1.30
C GLU A 80 -16.51 -8.12 2.31
N ALA A 81 -15.34 -7.89 2.93
CA ALA A 81 -15.16 -6.80 3.90
C ALA A 81 -15.32 -5.40 3.27
N MET A 82 -15.09 -5.26 1.96
CA MET A 82 -15.20 -3.96 1.26
C MET A 82 -16.60 -3.32 1.37
N GLY A 83 -17.67 -4.11 1.52
CA GLY A 83 -19.02 -3.56 1.73
C GLY A 83 -19.11 -2.65 2.96
N LYS A 84 -18.31 -2.93 4.00
CA LYS A 84 -18.22 -2.13 5.22
C LYS A 84 -17.16 -1.02 5.08
N VAL A 85 -15.98 -1.37 4.56
CA VAL A 85 -14.81 -0.46 4.44
C VAL A 85 -15.08 0.73 3.51
N THR A 86 -15.93 0.57 2.48
CA THR A 86 -16.29 1.67 1.55
C THR A 86 -16.83 2.92 2.25
N ARG A 87 -17.49 2.77 3.41
CA ARG A 87 -18.02 3.89 4.21
C ARG A 87 -16.90 4.77 4.77
N LEU A 88 -15.72 4.20 4.99
CA LEU A 88 -14.53 4.89 5.50
C LEU A 88 -13.81 5.72 4.43
N GLY A 89 -14.30 5.74 3.18
CA GLY A 89 -13.63 6.41 2.06
C GLY A 89 -13.32 7.88 2.30
N ARG A 90 -14.14 8.61 3.09
CA ARG A 90 -13.87 10.00 3.48
C ARG A 90 -12.67 10.16 4.43
N ILE A 91 -12.34 9.11 5.18
CA ILE A 91 -11.29 9.11 6.22
C ILE A 91 -10.00 8.51 5.66
N LEU A 92 -10.11 7.36 4.97
CA LEU A 92 -8.98 6.60 4.45
C LEU A 92 -8.52 7.08 3.07
N GLY A 93 -9.45 7.55 2.23
CA GLY A 93 -9.17 7.98 0.86
C GLY A 93 -8.16 9.12 0.76
N PRO A 94 -8.38 10.27 1.44
CA PRO A 94 -7.43 11.38 1.43
C PRO A 94 -6.04 11.04 1.99
N ARG A 95 -5.96 10.02 2.84
CA ARG A 95 -4.71 9.53 3.46
C ARG A 95 -4.01 8.45 2.64
N GLY A 96 -4.59 7.99 1.54
CA GLY A 96 -4.05 6.88 0.76
C GLY A 96 -4.13 5.51 1.46
N LEU A 97 -4.89 5.41 2.55
CA LEU A 97 -5.04 4.20 3.35
C LEU A 97 -6.18 3.30 2.87
N MET A 98 -6.92 3.72 1.84
CA MET A 98 -8.10 3.00 1.37
C MET A 98 -7.70 1.73 0.59
N PRO A 99 -8.12 0.53 1.01
CA PRO A 99 -7.89 -0.69 0.24
C PRO A 99 -8.53 -0.59 -1.15
N SER A 100 -7.84 -1.07 -2.18
CA SER A 100 -8.38 -1.12 -3.55
C SER A 100 -7.88 -2.35 -4.31
N PRO A 101 -8.73 -2.99 -5.13
CA PRO A 101 -8.28 -4.10 -5.99
C PRO A 101 -7.18 -3.68 -6.95
N ARG A 102 -7.21 -2.41 -7.41
CA ARG A 102 -6.20 -1.85 -8.32
C ARG A 102 -4.82 -1.71 -7.67
N ALA A 103 -4.76 -1.51 -6.36
CA ALA A 103 -3.52 -1.50 -5.60
C ALA A 103 -3.09 -2.91 -5.15
N GLY A 104 -3.88 -3.95 -5.44
CA GLY A 104 -3.67 -5.30 -4.91
C GLY A 104 -3.80 -5.38 -3.38
N THR A 105 -4.47 -4.43 -2.74
CA THR A 105 -4.76 -4.45 -1.30
C THR A 105 -6.14 -5.03 -0.97
N VAL A 106 -6.89 -5.43 -1.99
CA VAL A 106 -8.07 -6.28 -1.85
C VAL A 106 -7.76 -7.64 -2.43
N VAL A 107 -7.72 -8.67 -1.58
CA VAL A 107 -7.29 -10.03 -1.95
C VAL A 107 -8.29 -11.07 -1.44
N GLU A 108 -8.26 -12.25 -2.04
CA GLU A 108 -8.99 -13.39 -1.50
C GLU A 108 -8.38 -13.83 -0.15
N PRO A 109 -9.17 -14.40 0.77
CA PRO A 109 -8.70 -14.76 2.12
C PRO A 109 -7.41 -15.60 2.14
N GLU A 110 -7.28 -16.52 1.19
CA GLU A 110 -6.13 -17.43 1.02
C GLU A 110 -4.81 -16.68 0.73
N HIS A 111 -4.90 -15.50 0.14
CA HIS A 111 -3.76 -14.67 -0.25
C HIS A 111 -3.39 -13.62 0.81
N LEU A 112 -4.17 -13.49 1.88
CA LEU A 112 -3.88 -12.57 2.98
C LEU A 112 -2.48 -12.77 3.56
N PRO A 113 -2.00 -14.01 3.82
CA PRO A 113 -0.67 -14.18 4.40
C PRO A 113 0.44 -13.59 3.55
N LYS A 114 0.35 -13.74 2.22
CA LYS A 114 1.31 -13.15 1.30
C LYS A 114 1.19 -11.63 1.28
N ALA A 115 -0.03 -11.10 1.17
CA ALA A 115 -0.27 -9.67 1.12
C ALA A 115 0.24 -8.94 2.38
N VAL A 116 0.05 -9.54 3.57
CA VAL A 116 0.56 -9.03 4.84
C VAL A 116 2.08 -9.01 4.84
N ARG A 117 2.73 -10.12 4.46
CA ARG A 117 4.20 -10.20 4.40
C ARG A 117 4.78 -9.20 3.41
N ASP A 118 4.20 -9.08 2.22
CA ASP A 118 4.65 -8.12 1.21
C ASP A 118 4.50 -6.68 1.72
N ALA A 119 3.37 -6.35 2.37
CA ALA A 119 3.18 -5.04 2.99
C ALA A 119 4.23 -4.75 4.07
N LYS A 120 4.50 -5.71 4.95
CA LYS A 120 5.55 -5.59 5.99
C LYS A 120 6.96 -5.51 5.42
N ALA A 121 7.21 -6.14 4.28
CA ALA A 121 8.46 -6.04 3.54
C ALA A 121 8.64 -4.69 2.81
N GLY A 122 7.72 -3.74 2.98
CA GLY A 122 7.83 -2.42 2.36
C GLY A 122 7.33 -2.39 0.93
N ARG A 123 6.26 -3.12 0.61
CA ARG A 123 5.54 -2.96 -0.65
C ARG A 123 5.02 -1.53 -0.78
N VAL A 124 5.41 -0.86 -1.85
CA VAL A 124 4.97 0.49 -2.19
C VAL A 124 4.12 0.46 -3.46
N GLU A 125 3.14 1.35 -3.51
CA GLU A 125 2.37 1.66 -4.71
C GLU A 125 2.94 2.90 -5.37
N PHE A 126 3.07 2.88 -6.69
CA PHE A 126 3.34 4.06 -7.49
C PHE A 126 2.18 4.30 -8.46
N ARG A 127 1.82 5.57 -8.63
CA ARG A 127 0.78 5.99 -9.57
C ARG A 127 1.08 7.38 -10.10
N LEU A 128 0.67 7.63 -11.34
CA LEU A 128 0.69 8.97 -11.91
C LEU A 128 -0.33 9.85 -11.20
N ASP A 129 0.12 11.03 -10.77
CA ASP A 129 -0.75 12.06 -10.22
C ASP A 129 -1.35 12.94 -11.34
N ARG A 130 -2.12 13.97 -10.95
CA ARG A 130 -2.74 14.88 -11.93
C ARG A 130 -1.74 15.83 -12.59
N THR A 131 -0.53 15.93 -12.07
CA THR A 131 0.55 16.80 -12.57
C THR A 131 1.60 16.03 -13.38
N ALA A 132 1.32 14.77 -13.72
CA ALA A 132 2.22 13.86 -14.42
C ALA A 132 3.50 13.49 -13.64
N LEU A 133 3.45 13.61 -12.32
CA LEU A 133 4.48 13.20 -11.37
C LEU A 133 4.14 11.85 -10.74
N VAL A 134 5.18 11.09 -10.42
CA VAL A 134 5.11 9.90 -9.59
C VAL A 134 5.88 10.19 -8.30
N HIS A 135 5.25 9.92 -7.15
CA HIS A 135 5.82 10.14 -5.82
C HIS A 135 5.86 8.82 -5.07
N VAL A 136 7.04 8.41 -4.60
CA VAL A 136 7.20 7.13 -3.89
C VAL A 136 8.28 7.27 -2.81
N PRO A 137 8.04 6.78 -1.59
CA PRO A 137 9.09 6.69 -0.57
C PRO A 137 10.09 5.58 -0.92
N LEU A 138 11.38 5.87 -0.75
CA LEU A 138 12.47 4.88 -0.90
C LEU A 138 12.86 4.26 0.45
N GLY A 139 12.62 4.97 1.55
CA GLY A 139 12.87 4.49 2.90
C GLY A 139 13.25 5.60 3.87
N LYS A 140 13.60 5.24 5.10
CA LYS A 140 14.10 6.17 6.11
C LYS A 140 15.57 6.50 5.89
N VAL A 141 15.99 7.68 6.34
CA VAL A 141 17.40 8.10 6.39
C VAL A 141 18.30 7.22 7.26
N SER A 142 17.71 6.28 8.02
CA SER A 142 18.42 5.27 8.79
C SER A 142 18.88 4.08 7.96
N LEU A 143 18.33 3.89 6.75
CA LEU A 143 18.90 2.96 5.77
C LEU A 143 20.22 3.53 5.26
N ASN A 144 21.15 2.65 4.91
CA ASN A 144 22.41 3.07 4.32
C ASN A 144 22.22 3.50 2.84
N GLU A 145 23.22 4.15 2.27
CA GLU A 145 23.14 4.68 0.90
C GLU A 145 22.95 3.58 -0.16
N GLU A 146 23.62 2.43 0.00
CA GLU A 146 23.53 1.30 -0.92
C GLU A 146 22.12 0.70 -0.92
N GLU A 147 21.52 0.51 0.25
CA GLU A 147 20.14 0.04 0.41
C GLU A 147 19.14 0.99 -0.28
N LEU A 148 19.31 2.29 -0.11
CA LEU A 148 18.46 3.30 -0.76
C LEU A 148 18.62 3.30 -2.28
N LEU A 149 19.84 3.12 -2.79
CA LEU A 149 20.12 3.02 -4.22
C LEU A 149 19.51 1.75 -4.83
N GLU A 150 19.58 0.61 -4.14
CA GLU A 150 18.97 -0.64 -4.60
C GLU A 150 17.44 -0.59 -4.57
N ASN A 151 16.86 0.03 -3.54
CA ASN A 151 15.43 0.33 -3.49
C ASN A 151 15.01 1.22 -4.67
N MET A 152 15.78 2.28 -4.95
CA MET A 152 15.54 3.17 -6.09
C MET A 152 15.63 2.43 -7.42
N ALA A 153 16.67 1.62 -7.63
CA ALA A 153 16.88 0.86 -8.87
C ALA A 153 15.69 -0.07 -9.13
N THR A 154 15.28 -0.82 -8.11
CA THR A 154 14.13 -1.75 -8.18
C THR A 154 12.83 -1.00 -8.50
N LEU A 155 12.60 0.15 -7.86
CA LEU A 155 11.43 0.98 -8.12
C LEU A 155 11.42 1.54 -9.55
N VAL A 156 12.54 2.09 -10.01
CA VAL A 156 12.66 2.66 -11.36
C VAL A 156 12.47 1.57 -12.41
N GLU A 157 13.04 0.38 -12.21
CA GLU A 157 12.84 -0.75 -13.11
C GLU A 157 11.35 -1.14 -13.20
N ALA A 158 10.66 -1.22 -12.05
CA ALA A 158 9.23 -1.51 -12.01
C ALA A 158 8.39 -0.43 -12.73
N ILE A 159 8.73 0.85 -12.56
CA ILE A 159 8.08 1.97 -13.25
C ILE A 159 8.29 1.88 -14.76
N VAL A 160 9.53 1.62 -15.21
CA VAL A 160 9.85 1.50 -16.64
C VAL A 160 9.11 0.32 -17.27
N LYS A 161 9.04 -0.83 -16.59
CA LYS A 161 8.25 -1.99 -17.05
C LYS A 161 6.75 -1.74 -17.11
N SER A 162 6.24 -0.84 -16.27
CA SER A 162 4.82 -0.49 -16.20
C SER A 162 4.44 0.67 -17.11
N ARG A 163 5.39 1.21 -17.88
CA ARG A 163 5.14 2.34 -18.79
C ARG A 163 4.22 1.88 -19.94
N PRO A 164 3.11 2.59 -20.18
CA PRO A 164 2.22 2.31 -21.32
C PRO A 164 2.85 2.69 -22.66
#